data_AF-A0A497NYR5-F1
#
_entry.id   AF-A0A497NYR5-F1
#
_cell.length_a   1.000
_cell.length_b   1.000
_cell.length_c   1.000
_cell.angle_alpha   90.00
_cell.angle_beta   90.00
_cell.angle_gamma   90.00
#
_symmetry.space_group_name_H-M   'P 1'
#
loop_
_entity.id
_entity.type
_entity.pdbx_description
1 polymer ?
#
loop_
_entity_poly.entity_id
_entity_poly.type
_entity_poly.pdbx_seq_one_letter_code
_entity_poly.pdbx_strand_id
1 'polypeptide(L)'
;MPDYLAFHEFPKTVKELKNFDVVVLSDIGSNSLVLYPELFKVPMGPNRLVTIRDYVRDGGGLVMAGGWYSFAGALGIARYYGTPVEEALPVKISTVDDRVEAPEGVTPRILKPEHEIFKGIPDKWPTFLGYNKVKLKDGADL
;
A
#
# COMPACT_ATOMS: atom_id res chain seq x y z
N MET A 1 11.56 -6.59 0.01
CA MET A 1 12.53 -6.49 -1.11
C MET A 1 12.62 -5.02 -1.55
N PRO A 2 13.79 -4.51 -1.95
CA PRO A 2 13.94 -3.21 -2.57
C PRO A 2 13.14 -3.08 -3.87
N ASP A 3 12.79 -1.85 -4.25
CA ASP A 3 11.95 -1.55 -5.42
C ASP A 3 12.52 -2.12 -6.74
N TYR A 4 13.83 -1.94 -6.98
CA TYR A 4 14.48 -2.49 -8.17
C TYR A 4 14.44 -4.02 -8.23
N LEU A 5 14.43 -4.73 -7.10
CA LEU A 5 14.25 -6.18 -7.10
C LEU A 5 12.78 -6.54 -7.32
N ALA A 6 11.84 -5.82 -6.72
CA ALA A 6 10.40 -6.04 -6.95
C ALA A 6 10.03 -5.91 -8.43
N PHE A 7 10.63 -4.94 -9.12
CA PHE A 7 10.44 -4.74 -10.55
C PHE A 7 10.71 -6.01 -11.37
N HIS A 8 11.76 -6.77 -11.01
CA HIS A 8 12.15 -8.01 -11.70
C HIS A 8 11.49 -9.27 -11.14
N GLU A 9 11.42 -9.36 -9.81
CA GLU A 9 11.24 -10.63 -9.08
C GLU A 9 9.92 -10.72 -8.31
N PHE A 10 9.12 -9.65 -8.23
CA PHE A 10 7.86 -9.71 -7.49
C PHE A 10 6.94 -10.79 -8.09
N PRO A 11 6.35 -11.66 -7.23
CA PRO A 11 5.49 -12.77 -7.65
C PRO A 11 4.45 -12.38 -8.70
N LYS A 12 4.30 -13.24 -9.70
CA LYS A 12 3.46 -12.98 -10.88
C LYS A 12 2.05 -13.54 -10.69
N THR A 13 1.91 -14.58 -9.87
CA THR A 13 0.65 -15.32 -9.69
C THR A 13 0.20 -15.38 -8.23
N VAL A 14 -1.10 -15.58 -8.01
CA VAL A 14 -1.68 -15.75 -6.66
C VAL A 14 -1.05 -16.96 -5.96
N LYS A 15 -0.77 -18.05 -6.69
CA LYS A 15 -0.11 -19.24 -6.15
C LYS A 15 1.26 -18.91 -5.57
N GLU A 16 2.04 -18.07 -6.23
CA GLU A 16 3.35 -17.64 -5.73
C GLU A 16 3.21 -16.71 -4.53
N LEU A 17 2.23 -15.80 -4.52
CA LEU A 17 1.93 -14.93 -3.36
C LEU A 17 1.44 -15.73 -2.15
N LYS A 18 0.73 -16.84 -2.35
CA LYS A 18 0.27 -17.74 -1.27
C LYS A 18 1.41 -18.42 -0.49
N ASN A 19 2.67 -18.24 -0.89
CA ASN A 19 3.81 -18.60 -0.05
C ASN A 19 4.08 -17.58 1.07
N PHE A 20 3.35 -16.47 1.12
CA PHE A 20 3.45 -15.43 2.14
C PHE A 20 2.10 -15.25 2.83
N ASP A 21 2.11 -15.07 4.16
CA ASP A 21 0.91 -14.78 4.94
C ASP A 21 0.44 -13.33 4.75
N VAL A 22 1.39 -12.40 4.53
CA VAL A 22 1.14 -10.97 4.35
C VAL A 22 2.06 -10.39 3.28
N VAL A 23 1.49 -9.54 2.42
CA VAL A 23 2.23 -8.67 1.49
C VAL A 23 2.23 -7.25 2.05
N VAL A 24 3.42 -6.65 2.15
CA VAL A 24 3.60 -5.26 2.60
C VAL A 24 4.13 -4.41 1.44
N LEU A 25 3.37 -3.40 1.04
CA LEU A 25 3.78 -2.37 0.09
C LEU A 25 4.20 -1.13 0.86
N SER A 26 5.48 -0.75 0.76
CA SER A 26 6.03 0.40 1.48
C SER A 26 6.91 1.21 0.54
N ASP A 27 6.49 2.44 0.26
CA ASP A 27 7.22 3.40 -0.58
C ASP A 27 7.62 2.82 -1.96
N ILE A 28 6.66 2.13 -2.60
CA ILE A 28 6.81 1.49 -3.91
C ILE A 28 5.64 1.88 -4.82
N GLY A 29 5.95 2.55 -5.93
CA GLY A 29 4.93 2.98 -6.89
C GLY A 29 4.34 1.81 -7.68
N SER A 30 3.08 1.95 -8.10
CA SER A 30 2.37 0.92 -8.88
C SER A 30 3.08 0.52 -10.18
N ASN A 31 3.85 1.44 -10.79
CA ASN A 31 4.63 1.17 -11.99
C ASN A 31 5.63 0.02 -11.81
N SER A 32 6.29 -0.05 -10.66
CA SER A 32 7.25 -1.12 -10.33
C SER A 32 6.59 -2.51 -10.27
N LEU A 33 5.27 -2.56 -10.09
CA LEU A 33 4.50 -3.81 -10.00
C LEU A 33 3.77 -4.12 -11.31
N VAL A 34 3.22 -3.13 -12.00
CA VAL A 34 2.45 -3.39 -13.24
C VAL A 34 3.35 -3.58 -14.47
N LEU A 35 4.53 -2.95 -14.50
CA LEU A 35 5.50 -3.08 -15.58
C LEU A 35 6.55 -4.15 -15.26
N TYR A 36 7.31 -4.56 -16.28
CA TYR A 36 8.41 -5.52 -16.18
C TYR A 36 9.66 -4.98 -16.89
N PRO A 37 10.84 -5.56 -16.63
CA PRO A 37 12.09 -5.17 -17.27
C PRO A 37 12.06 -5.24 -18.80
N GLU A 38 11.34 -6.22 -19.37
CA GLU A 38 11.12 -6.35 -20.81
C GLU A 38 10.05 -5.38 -21.32
N LEU A 39 10.33 -4.07 -21.17
CA LEU A 39 9.46 -3.01 -21.67
C LEU A 39 9.18 -3.21 -23.17
N PHE A 40 7.95 -2.90 -23.58
CA PHE A 40 7.44 -3.01 -24.96
C PHE A 40 7.24 -4.44 -25.52
N LYS A 41 7.46 -5.50 -24.72
CA LYS A 41 7.03 -6.86 -25.08
C LYS A 41 5.52 -7.05 -24.87
N VAL A 42 4.82 -7.69 -25.79
CA VAL A 42 3.37 -7.99 -25.68
C VAL A 42 3.09 -9.50 -25.87
N PRO A 43 2.48 -10.19 -24.89
CA PRO A 43 2.23 -9.73 -23.52
C PRO A 43 3.54 -9.60 -22.73
N MET A 44 3.62 -8.57 -21.88
CA MET A 44 4.77 -8.34 -21.00
C MET A 44 4.78 -9.32 -19.81
N GLY A 45 3.59 -9.59 -19.27
CA GLY A 45 3.36 -10.45 -18.12
C GLY A 45 1.94 -10.23 -17.56
N PRO A 46 1.54 -10.95 -16.50
CA PRO A 46 0.27 -10.69 -15.81
C PRO A 46 0.30 -9.32 -15.10
N ASN A 47 -0.87 -8.71 -14.90
CA ASN A 47 -0.98 -7.49 -14.10
C ASN A 47 -0.83 -7.84 -12.61
N ARG A 48 0.35 -7.59 -12.01
CA ARG A 48 0.61 -7.96 -10.61
C ARG A 48 -0.27 -7.20 -9.60
N LEU A 49 -0.85 -6.05 -9.97
CA LEU A 49 -1.84 -5.37 -9.13
C LEU A 49 -3.13 -6.21 -9.00
N VAL A 50 -3.58 -6.83 -10.09
CA VAL A 50 -4.70 -7.79 -10.09
C VAL A 50 -4.34 -8.99 -9.22
N THR A 51 -3.12 -9.52 -9.38
CA THR A 51 -2.62 -10.64 -8.58
C THR A 51 -2.67 -10.35 -7.07
N ILE A 52 -2.27 -9.15 -6.63
CA ILE A 52 -2.33 -8.75 -5.21
C ILE A 52 -3.78 -8.70 -4.72
N ARG A 53 -4.68 -8.09 -5.48
CA ARG A 53 -6.11 -8.03 -5.13
C ARG A 53 -6.72 -9.41 -4.95
N ASP A 54 -6.46 -10.30 -5.90
CA ASP A 54 -7.03 -11.64 -5.88
C ASP A 54 -6.40 -12.50 -4.76
N TYR A 55 -5.13 -12.29 -4.44
CA TYR A 55 -4.51 -12.87 -3.26
C TYR A 55 -5.20 -12.44 -1.95
N VAL A 56 -5.57 -11.16 -1.81
CA VAL A 56 -6.31 -10.67 -0.63
C VAL A 56 -7.72 -11.26 -0.58
N ARG A 57 -8.41 -11.34 -1.72
CA ARG A 57 -9.73 -11.99 -1.81
C ARG A 57 -9.68 -13.47 -1.41
N ASP A 58 -8.55 -14.13 -1.65
CA ASP A 58 -8.28 -15.51 -1.27
C ASP A 58 -7.82 -15.66 0.20
N GLY A 59 -7.88 -14.60 1.02
CA GLY A 59 -7.57 -14.62 2.45
C GLY A 59 -6.16 -14.18 2.81
N GLY A 60 -5.37 -13.70 1.85
CA GLY A 60 -4.04 -13.14 2.09
C GLY A 60 -4.09 -11.77 2.77
N GLY A 61 -3.11 -11.46 3.61
CA GLY A 61 -3.00 -10.14 4.24
C GLY A 61 -2.35 -9.10 3.33
N LEU A 62 -2.87 -7.88 3.28
CA LEU A 62 -2.24 -6.76 2.60
C LEU A 62 -2.10 -5.56 3.54
N VAL A 63 -0.88 -5.02 3.60
CA VAL A 63 -0.57 -3.78 4.31
C VAL A 63 0.06 -2.81 3.32
N MET A 64 -0.39 -1.55 3.35
CA MET A 64 0.30 -0.45 2.66
C MET A 64 0.80 0.55 3.71
N ALA A 65 2.11 0.72 3.80
CA ALA A 65 2.74 1.75 4.62
C ALA A 65 2.88 3.04 3.81
N GLY A 66 2.58 4.19 4.43
CA GLY A 66 2.67 5.50 3.80
C GLY A 66 4.08 5.89 3.39
N GLY A 67 4.17 6.85 2.47
CA GLY A 67 5.42 7.28 1.85
C GLY A 67 5.15 8.17 0.63
N TRP A 68 6.22 8.64 0.00
CA TRP A 68 6.12 9.45 -1.22
C TRP A 68 5.73 8.61 -2.45
N TYR A 69 6.00 7.30 -2.42
CA TYR A 69 5.64 6.32 -3.43
C TYR A 69 4.56 5.33 -2.94
N SER A 70 3.69 5.76 -2.02
CA SER A 70 2.51 4.99 -1.56
C SER A 70 1.22 5.76 -1.85
N PHE A 71 0.08 5.05 -1.88
CA PHE A 71 -1.25 5.64 -2.13
C PHE A 71 -1.28 6.50 -3.42
N ALA A 72 -1.60 7.80 -3.33
CA ALA A 72 -1.42 8.71 -4.46
C ALA A 72 0.05 9.15 -4.54
N GLY A 73 0.63 9.51 -3.39
CA GLY A 73 2.04 9.84 -3.24
C GLY A 73 2.40 11.22 -3.76
N ALA A 74 3.69 11.53 -3.77
CA ALA A 74 4.22 12.81 -4.23
C ALA A 74 3.83 13.07 -5.68
N LEU A 75 3.23 14.24 -5.95
CA LEU A 75 2.72 14.62 -7.27
C LEU A 75 1.71 13.61 -7.87
N GLY A 76 1.16 12.69 -7.07
CA GLY A 76 0.28 11.62 -7.54
C GLY A 76 1.01 10.47 -8.27
N ILE A 77 2.34 10.33 -8.14
CA ILE A 77 3.15 9.39 -8.95
C ILE A 77 3.13 7.93 -8.47
N ALA A 78 2.70 7.65 -7.24
CA ALA A 78 2.54 6.27 -6.76
C ALA A 78 1.40 5.56 -7.50
N ARG A 79 0.36 6.32 -7.87
CA ARG A 79 -0.71 5.94 -8.81
C ARG A 79 -1.52 4.71 -8.41
N TYR A 80 -1.83 4.55 -7.11
CA TYR A 80 -2.71 3.46 -6.68
C TYR A 80 -4.21 3.76 -6.82
N TYR A 81 -4.63 5.02 -7.01
CA TYR A 81 -6.04 5.35 -7.28
C TYR A 81 -6.58 4.61 -8.52
N GLY A 82 -7.78 4.04 -8.38
CA GLY A 82 -8.48 3.28 -9.42
C GLY A 82 -7.83 1.95 -9.77
N THR A 83 -6.83 1.49 -8.99
CA THR A 83 -6.13 0.23 -9.25
C THR A 83 -6.77 -0.94 -8.51
N PRO A 84 -6.54 -2.19 -8.96
CA PRO A 84 -6.95 -3.39 -8.21
C PRO A 84 -6.42 -3.43 -6.78
N VAL A 85 -5.23 -2.85 -6.51
CA VAL A 85 -4.69 -2.75 -5.16
C VAL A 85 -5.56 -1.82 -4.30
N GLU A 86 -6.03 -0.69 -4.82
CA GLU A 86 -6.97 0.16 -4.07
C GLU A 86 -8.24 -0.62 -3.73
N GLU A 87 -8.79 -1.45 -4.63
CA GLU A 87 -9.98 -2.28 -4.33
C GLU A 87 -9.78 -3.11 -3.06
N ALA A 88 -8.58 -3.67 -2.86
CA ALA A 88 -8.22 -4.50 -1.71
C ALA A 88 -7.90 -3.73 -0.43
N LEU A 89 -7.57 -2.43 -0.52
CA LEU A 89 -7.28 -1.61 0.66
C LEU A 89 -8.58 -1.10 1.33
N PRO A 90 -8.57 -0.87 2.66
CA PRO A 90 -9.74 -0.35 3.40
C PRO A 90 -9.95 1.17 3.23
N VAL A 91 -9.25 1.82 2.30
CA VAL A 91 -9.26 3.27 2.09
C VAL A 91 -9.43 3.62 0.62
N LYS A 92 -10.03 4.78 0.36
CA LYS A 92 -10.07 5.48 -0.93
C LYS A 92 -8.88 6.43 -1.01
N ILE A 93 -8.22 6.41 -2.14
CA ILE A 93 -6.98 7.12 -2.44
C ILE A 93 -7.32 8.41 -3.21
N SER A 94 -6.49 9.44 -3.08
CA SER A 94 -6.64 10.67 -3.84
C SER A 94 -6.25 10.48 -5.32
N THR A 95 -6.86 11.25 -6.22
CA THR A 95 -6.43 11.34 -7.63
C THR A 95 -5.19 12.23 -7.82
N VAL A 96 -4.81 12.98 -6.79
CA VAL A 96 -3.70 13.96 -6.78
C VAL A 96 -2.78 13.72 -5.59
N ASP A 97 -1.69 14.49 -5.47
CA ASP A 97 -0.78 14.44 -4.32
C ASP A 97 -1.56 14.41 -2.99
N ASP A 98 -1.29 13.40 -2.17
CA ASP A 98 -1.98 13.16 -0.90
C ASP A 98 -1.09 13.38 0.31
N ARG A 99 0.12 13.90 0.14
CA ARG A 99 1.01 14.15 1.25
C ARG A 99 0.49 15.30 2.11
N VAL A 100 0.51 15.08 3.41
CA VAL A 100 0.45 16.12 4.42
C VAL A 100 1.85 16.20 5.02
N GLU A 101 2.57 17.26 4.67
CA GLU A 101 3.86 17.58 5.26
C GLU A 101 3.59 18.36 6.56
N ALA A 102 4.17 17.91 7.67
CA ALA A 102 3.98 18.49 9.01
C ALA A 102 5.35 18.71 9.68
N PRO A 103 6.17 19.68 9.22
CA PRO A 103 7.48 19.97 9.80
C PRO A 103 7.41 20.41 11.28
N GLU A 104 6.28 20.96 11.71
CA GLU A 104 5.97 21.25 13.12
C GLU A 104 5.70 19.99 13.97
N GLY A 105 5.53 18.84 13.31
CA GLY A 105 5.22 17.57 13.92
C GLY A 105 3.73 17.28 14.04
N VAL A 106 3.36 16.01 13.82
CA VAL A 106 2.01 15.49 14.06
C VAL A 106 2.08 14.20 14.89
N THR A 107 1.29 14.12 15.95
CA THR A 107 1.22 12.93 16.82
C THR A 107 -0.09 12.18 16.57
N PRO A 108 -0.04 10.88 16.23
CA PRO A 108 -1.23 10.07 16.09
C PRO A 108 -2.01 9.98 17.39
N ARG A 109 -3.34 9.89 17.28
CA ARG A 109 -4.23 9.62 18.41
C ARG A 109 -4.84 8.23 18.22
N ILE A 110 -4.65 7.35 19.19
CA ILE A 110 -5.30 6.05 19.23
C ILE A 110 -6.78 6.26 19.56
N LEU A 111 -7.67 5.81 18.68
CA LEU A 111 -9.13 5.96 18.84
C LEU A 111 -9.80 4.73 19.48
N LYS A 112 -9.22 3.54 19.28
CA LYS A 112 -9.68 2.25 19.82
C LYS A 112 -8.52 1.54 20.55
N PRO A 113 -8.12 2.01 21.75
CA PRO A 113 -6.98 1.45 22.47
C PRO A 113 -7.14 -0.04 22.84
N GLU A 114 -8.38 -0.53 22.89
CA GLU A 114 -8.74 -1.92 23.15
C GLU A 114 -8.50 -2.88 21.96
N HIS A 115 -8.25 -2.36 20.76
CA HIS A 115 -8.02 -3.19 19.58
C HIS A 115 -6.73 -4.01 19.73
N GLU A 116 -6.76 -5.30 19.35
CA GLU A 116 -5.64 -6.24 19.58
C GLU A 116 -4.31 -5.77 18.95
N ILE A 117 -4.34 -4.97 17.88
CA ILE A 117 -3.13 -4.36 17.27
C ILE A 117 -2.36 -3.48 18.27
N PHE A 118 -3.04 -2.84 19.23
CA PHE A 118 -2.41 -1.98 20.24
C PHE A 118 -2.02 -2.72 21.53
N LYS A 119 -2.26 -4.03 21.61
CA LYS A 119 -1.92 -4.81 22.81
C LYS A 119 -0.41 -4.77 23.08
N GLY A 120 -0.04 -4.21 24.23
CA GLY A 120 1.36 -4.04 24.63
C GLY A 120 2.07 -2.84 23.99
N ILE A 121 1.36 -2.02 23.20
CA ILE A 121 1.88 -0.76 22.67
C ILE A 121 1.56 0.38 23.66
N PRO A 122 2.52 1.25 24.02
CA PRO A 122 2.26 2.39 24.89
C PRO A 122 1.28 3.41 24.28
N ASP A 123 0.49 4.07 25.13
CA ASP A 123 -0.45 5.12 24.71
C ASP A 123 0.25 6.35 24.11
N LYS A 124 1.50 6.61 24.53
CA LYS A 124 2.30 7.73 24.03
C LYS A 124 3.01 7.34 22.75
N TRP A 125 2.52 7.86 21.63
CA TRP A 125 3.12 7.67 20.32
C TRP A 125 4.15 8.75 20.00
N PRO A 126 5.16 8.43 19.17
CA PRO A 126 6.10 9.42 18.67
C PRO A 126 5.42 10.44 17.77
N THR A 127 6.10 11.57 17.56
CA THR A 127 5.70 12.59 16.59
C THR A 127 6.30 12.28 15.23
N PHE A 128 5.51 12.46 14.18
CA PHE A 128 5.87 12.22 12.78
C PHE A 128 5.95 13.54 12.02
N LEU A 129 6.61 13.53 10.86
CA LEU A 129 6.80 14.70 9.99
C LEU A 129 5.80 14.77 8.84
N GLY A 130 4.89 13.80 8.74
CA GLY A 130 3.88 13.78 7.70
C GLY A 130 3.19 12.43 7.56
N TYR A 131 2.19 12.37 6.68
CA TYR A 131 1.42 11.17 6.37
C TYR A 131 0.69 11.33 5.02
N ASN A 132 0.17 10.24 4.45
CA ASN A 132 -0.71 10.30 3.29
C ASN A 132 -2.17 10.48 3.76
N LYS A 133 -2.86 11.47 3.21
CA LYS A 133 -4.28 11.74 3.48
C LYS A 133 -5.16 10.82 2.64
N VAL A 134 -5.74 9.82 3.30
CA VAL A 134 -6.67 8.86 2.70
C VAL A 134 -8.06 8.97 3.32
N LYS A 135 -9.08 8.42 2.65
CA LYS A 135 -10.46 8.38 3.17
C LYS A 135 -10.86 6.94 3.48
N LEU A 136 -11.34 6.67 4.69
CA LEU A 136 -11.85 5.34 5.05
C LEU A 136 -13.00 4.91 4.11
N LYS A 137 -13.00 3.65 3.70
CA LYS A 137 -14.12 3.05 2.94
C LYS A 137 -15.27 2.68 3.87
N ASP A 138 -16.47 2.59 3.30
CA ASP A 138 -17.64 2.10 4.02
C ASP A 138 -17.42 0.65 4.47
N GLY A 139 -17.73 0.36 5.74
CA GLY A 139 -17.53 -0.96 6.33
C GLY A 139 -16.09 -1.27 6.77
N ALA A 140 -15.14 -0.34 6.59
CA ALA A 140 -13.81 -0.46 7.18
C ALA A 140 -13.78 0.13 8.60
N ASP A 141 -12.88 -0.39 9.43
CA ASP A 141 -12.64 0.08 10.79
C ASP A 141 -11.53 1.13 10.83
N LEU A 142 -11.80 2.22 11.56
CA LEU A 142 -10.82 3.19 12.03
C LEU A 142 -10.35 2.85 13.45
#